data_AF-A0A8H7L3E8-F1
#
_entry.id   AF-A0A8H7L3E8-F1
#
_cell.length_a   1.000
_cell.length_b   1.000
_cell.length_c   1.000
_cell.angle_alpha   90.00
_cell.angle_beta   90.00
_cell.angle_gamma   90.00
#
_symmetry.space_group_name_H-M   'P 1'
#
loop_
_entity.id
_entity.type
_entity.pdbx_description
1 polymer ?
#
loop_
_entity_poly.entity_id
_entity_poly.type
_entity_poly.pdbx_seq_one_letter_code
_entity_poly.pdbx_strand_id
1 'polypeptide(L)'
;MGAGYLIGPSVGAACWRLTHRRTMNLIDARDREFHKRIVKNRVDPQAQSATNPVPDFYGEKVASLHQYRQWLRDQGKYKRKSELPEE
;
A
#
# COMPACT_ATOMS: atom_id res chain seq x y z
N MET A 1 16.58 20.47 29.85
CA MET A 1 17.28 19.53 28.93
C MET A 1 16.22 18.72 28.21
N GLY A 2 15.94 18.99 26.92
CA GLY A 2 14.83 18.32 26.22
C GLY A 2 14.58 18.79 24.78
N ALA A 3 14.93 20.05 24.46
CA ALA A 3 14.73 20.57 23.09
C ALA A 3 15.60 19.85 22.04
N GLY A 4 16.84 19.47 22.39
CA GLY A 4 17.74 18.74 21.48
C GLY A 4 17.24 17.36 21.08
N TYR A 5 16.42 16.70 21.91
CA TYR A 5 15.87 15.38 21.62
C TYR A 5 14.82 15.41 20.50
N LEU A 6 14.08 16.51 20.35
CA LEU A 6 13.08 16.68 19.29
C LEU A 6 13.67 17.36 18.04
N ILE A 7 14.63 18.26 18.23
CA ILE A 7 15.31 18.97 17.15
C ILE A 7 16.26 18.03 16.40
N GLY A 8 16.97 17.15 17.10
CA GLY A 8 17.94 16.22 16.51
C GLY A 8 17.35 15.34 15.39
N PRO A 9 16.27 14.58 15.64
CA PRO A 9 15.63 13.76 14.62
C PRO A 9 15.08 14.58 13.44
N SER A 10 14.51 15.76 13.72
CA SER A 10 13.94 16.64 12.69
C SER A 10 15.00 17.20 11.75
N VAL A 11 16.13 17.68 12.30
CA VAL A 11 17.27 18.18 11.54
C VAL A 11 17.99 17.05 10.81
N GLY A 12 18.18 15.89 11.46
CA GLY A 12 18.76 14.71 10.83
C GLY A 12 17.95 14.21 9.64
N ALA A 13 16.63 14.11 9.78
CA ALA A 13 15.73 13.73 8.69
C ALA A 13 15.76 14.75 7.54
N ALA A 14 15.82 16.06 7.84
CA ALA A 14 15.94 17.10 6.82
C ALA A 14 17.28 17.00 6.08
N CYS A 15 18.40 16.86 6.79
CA CYS A 15 19.72 16.66 6.19
C CYS A 15 19.78 15.39 5.32
N TRP A 16 19.18 14.29 5.78
CA TRP A 16 19.11 13.05 4.99
C TRP A 16 18.32 13.26 3.69
N ARG A 17 17.13 13.87 3.76
CA ARG A 17 16.32 14.16 2.57
C ARG A 17 17.02 15.09 1.58
N LEU A 18 17.78 16.07 2.08
CA LEU A 18 18.53 17.01 1.23
C LEU A 18 19.74 16.36 0.56
N THR A 19 20.44 15.47 1.26
CA THR A 19 21.62 14.76 0.73
C THR A 19 21.24 13.58 -0.19
N HIS A 20 20.11 12.92 0.06
CA HIS A 20 19.66 11.73 -0.67
C HIS A 20 18.53 12.00 -1.67
N ARG A 21 18.43 13.23 -2.20
CA ARG A 21 17.37 13.63 -3.17
C ARG A 21 17.23 12.67 -4.36
N ARG A 22 18.34 12.13 -4.88
CA ARG A 22 18.33 11.16 -5.99
C ARG A 22 17.64 9.85 -5.59
N THR A 23 17.89 9.37 -4.38
CA THR A 23 17.23 8.17 -3.82
C THR A 23 15.75 8.43 -3.54
N MET A 24 15.40 9.64 -3.09
CA MET A 24 13.99 10.03 -2.90
C MET A 24 13.20 10.01 -4.20
N ASN A 25 13.76 10.54 -5.30
CA ASN A 25 13.10 10.47 -6.61
C ASN A 25 12.88 9.02 -7.07
N LEU A 26 13.82 8.11 -6.77
CA LEU A 26 13.66 6.69 -7.08
C LEU A 26 12.58 6.03 -6.22
N ILE A 27 12.54 6.34 -4.92
CA ILE A 27 11.50 5.85 -4.01
C ILE A 27 10.13 6.34 -4.46
N ASP A 28 9.96 7.63 -4.74
CA ASP A 28 8.71 8.20 -5.26
C ASP A 28 8.28 7.55 -6.57
N ALA A 29 9.22 7.26 -7.48
CA ALA A 29 8.92 6.59 -8.72
C ALA A 29 8.40 5.16 -8.48
N ARG A 30 9.00 4.43 -7.54
CA ARG A 30 8.57 3.08 -7.15
C ARG A 30 7.24 3.08 -6.41
N ASP A 31 7.01 4.04 -5.53
CA ASP A 31 5.74 4.20 -4.82
C ASP A 31 4.60 4.51 -5.79
N ARG A 32 4.84 5.39 -6.77
CA ARG A 32 3.87 5.63 -7.86
C ARG A 32 3.62 4.38 -8.69
N GLU A 33 4.65 3.61 -9.01
CA GLU A 33 4.52 2.36 -9.75
C GLU A 33 3.70 1.33 -8.94
N PHE A 34 3.98 1.21 -7.65
CA PHE A 34 3.25 0.35 -6.72
C PHE A 34 1.78 0.75 -6.63
N HIS A 35 1.48 2.04 -6.43
CA HIS A 35 0.11 2.55 -6.40
C HIS A 35 -0.65 2.24 -7.69
N LYS A 36 -0.02 2.43 -8.86
CA LYS A 36 -0.62 2.04 -10.15
C LYS A 36 -0.98 0.55 -10.22
N ARG A 37 -0.13 -0.31 -9.66
CA ARG A 37 -0.38 -1.77 -9.59
C ARG A 37 -1.52 -2.11 -8.63
N ILE A 38 -1.64 -1.43 -7.50
CA ILE A 38 -2.77 -1.59 -6.57
C ILE A 38 -4.07 -1.19 -7.26
N VAL A 39 -4.13 0.01 -7.84
CA VAL A 39 -5.32 0.51 -8.55
C VAL A 39 -5.75 -0.42 -9.70
N LYS A 40 -4.81 -1.06 -10.39
CA LYS A 40 -5.10 -2.01 -11.46
C LYS A 40 -5.69 -3.34 -10.96
N ASN A 41 -5.27 -3.83 -9.80
CA ASN A 41 -5.61 -5.17 -9.31
C ASN A 41 -6.64 -5.19 -8.17
N ARG A 42 -6.96 -4.03 -7.59
CA ARG A 42 -7.99 -3.92 -6.55
C ARG A 42 -9.36 -4.30 -7.12
N VAL A 43 -10.16 -4.96 -6.29
CA VAL A 43 -11.56 -5.24 -6.63
C VAL A 43 -12.41 -3.97 -6.44
N ASP A 44 -13.49 -3.85 -7.22
CA ASP A 44 -14.49 -2.80 -7.09
C ASP A 44 -15.19 -2.88 -5.73
N PRO A 45 -15.16 -1.82 -4.90
CA PRO A 45 -15.80 -1.82 -3.59
C PRO A 45 -17.33 -1.83 -3.68
N GLN A 46 -17.92 -1.55 -4.84
CA GLN A 46 -19.37 -1.65 -5.03
C GLN A 46 -19.87 -3.09 -5.04
N ALA A 47 -19.00 -4.07 -5.31
CA ALA A 47 -19.33 -5.49 -5.25
C ALA A 47 -19.33 -6.05 -3.82
N GLN A 48 -19.41 -5.19 -2.80
CA GLN A 48 -19.46 -5.58 -1.39
C GLN A 48 -20.81 -6.21 -1.04
N SER A 49 -20.76 -7.41 -0.45
CA SER A 49 -21.93 -8.07 0.15
C SER A 49 -21.71 -8.25 1.65
N ALA A 50 -22.79 -8.31 2.43
CA ALA A 50 -22.74 -8.50 3.89
C ALA A 50 -21.98 -9.77 4.30
N THR A 51 -21.99 -10.80 3.46
CA THR A 51 -21.32 -12.09 3.68
C THR A 51 -19.86 -12.10 3.19
N ASN A 52 -19.46 -11.14 2.36
CA ASN A 52 -18.13 -11.08 1.76
C ASN A 52 -17.54 -9.66 1.93
N PRO A 53 -16.90 -9.37 3.08
CA PRO A 53 -16.30 -8.07 3.32
C PRO A 53 -15.14 -7.82 2.34
N VAL A 54 -15.04 -6.60 1.84
CA VAL A 54 -14.04 -6.23 0.83
C VAL A 54 -12.62 -6.39 1.42
N PRO A 55 -11.73 -7.16 0.75
CA PRO A 55 -10.33 -7.26 1.16
C PRO A 55 -9.65 -5.89 1.02
N ASP A 56 -8.66 -5.62 1.89
CA ASP A 56 -7.88 -4.37 1.99
C ASP A 56 -7.79 -3.61 0.65
N PHE A 57 -8.59 -2.55 0.51
CA PHE A 57 -8.81 -1.86 -0.76
C PHE A 57 -7.59 -1.06 -1.23
N TYR A 58 -6.82 -0.52 -0.27
CA TYR A 58 -5.64 0.30 -0.53
C TYR A 58 -4.32 -0.47 -0.39
N GLY A 59 -4.36 -1.70 0.12
CA GLY A 59 -3.16 -2.49 0.38
C GLY A 59 -2.33 -1.93 1.54
N GLU A 60 -2.99 -1.31 2.53
CA GLU A 60 -2.34 -0.71 3.71
C GLU A 60 -1.48 -1.71 4.49
N LYS A 61 -1.85 -2.99 4.44
CA LYS A 61 -1.13 -4.07 5.15
C LYS A 61 0.05 -4.64 4.35
N VAL A 62 0.32 -4.14 3.15
CA VAL A 62 1.40 -4.63 2.29
C VAL A 62 2.72 -3.95 2.64
N ALA A 63 3.49 -4.57 3.54
CA ALA A 63 4.85 -4.13 3.90
C ALA A 63 5.96 -4.96 3.22
N SER A 64 5.59 -6.05 2.52
CA SER A 64 6.54 -6.98 1.90
C SER A 64 6.01 -7.57 0.58
N LEU A 65 6.92 -8.08 -0.25
CA LEU A 65 6.57 -8.78 -1.49
C LEU A 65 5.71 -10.03 -1.25
N HIS A 66 5.93 -10.73 -0.14
CA HIS A 66 5.12 -11.88 0.24
C HIS A 66 3.68 -11.46 0.52
N GLN A 67 3.48 -10.41 1.32
CA GLN A 67 2.15 -9.84 1.59
C GLN A 67 1.49 -9.31 0.33
N TYR A 68 2.26 -8.70 -0.59
CA TYR A 68 1.72 -8.25 -1.89
C TYR A 68 1.18 -9.42 -2.72
N ARG A 69 1.90 -10.54 -2.80
CA ARG A 69 1.44 -11.74 -3.50
C ARG A 69 0.21 -12.35 -2.84
N GLN A 70 0.18 -12.35 -1.51
CA GLN A 70 -0.99 -12.80 -0.76
C GLN A 70 -2.21 -11.92 -1.06
N TRP A 71 -2.03 -10.60 -1.00
CA TRP A 71 -3.05 -9.62 -1.34
C TRP A 71 -3.62 -9.84 -2.75
N LEU A 72 -2.77 -10.04 -3.77
CA LEU A 72 -3.23 -10.35 -5.13
C LEU A 72 -4.10 -11.62 -5.19
N ARG A 73 -3.74 -12.67 -4.44
CA ARG A 73 -4.55 -13.89 -4.36
C ARG A 73 -5.91 -13.64 -3.72
N ASP A 74 -5.96 -12.81 -2.68
CA ASP A 74 -7.19 -12.49 -1.97
C ASP A 74 -8.14 -11.64 -2.82
N GLN A 75 -7.61 -10.64 -3.55
CA GLN A 75 -8.37 -9.90 -4.56
C GLN A 75 -8.94 -10.84 -5.65
N GLY A 76 -8.12 -11.78 -6.16
CA GLY A 76 -8.57 -12.76 -7.16
C GLY A 76 -9.56 -13.81 -6.65
N LYS A 77 -9.50 -14.17 -5.36
CA LYS A 77 -10.53 -15.02 -4.73
C LYS A 77 -11.84 -14.27 -4.61
N TYR A 78 -11.78 -13.01 -4.18
CA TYR A 78 -12.97 -12.17 -4.04
C TYR A 78 -13.67 -11.97 -5.38
N LYS A 79 -12.93 -11.62 -6.44
CA LYS A 79 -13.48 -11.44 -7.79
C LYS A 79 -14.22 -12.69 -8.30
N ARG A 80 -13.64 -13.87 -8.08
CA ARG A 80 -14.29 -15.14 -8.46
C ARG A 80 -15.58 -15.41 -7.68
N LYS A 81 -15.60 -15.06 -6.39
CA LYS A 81 -16.81 -15.18 -5.55
C LYS A 81 -17.90 -14.17 -5.93
N SER A 82 -17.54 -12.97 -6.40
CA SER A 82 -18.53 -11.99 -6.84
C SER A 82 -19.15 -12.34 -8.20
N GLU A 83 -18.41 -13.04 -9.06
CA GLU A 83 -18.86 -13.41 -10.42
C GLU A 83 -19.69 -14.70 -10.45
N LEU A 84 -19.47 -15.63 -9.52
CA LEU A 84 -20.26 -16.85 -9.39
C LEU A 84 -21.37 -16.61 -8.36
N PRO A 85 -22.65 -16.53 -8.77
CA PRO A 85 -23.76 -16.50 -7.82
C PRO A 85 -23.69 -17.77 -6.96
N GLU A 86 -23.81 -17.62 -5.65
CA GLU A 86 -24.03 -18.76 -4.75
C GLU A 86 -25.42 -19.33 -5.09
N GLU A 87 -25.47 -20.55 -5.65
CA GLU A 87 -26.70 -21.35 -5.78
C GLU A 87 -27.12 -21.96 -4.44
#